data_AF-A0A7C6RI94-F1
#
_entry.id   AF-A0A7C6RI94-F1
#
_cell.length_a   1.000
_cell.length_b   1.000
_cell.length_c   1.000
_cell.angle_alpha   90.00
_cell.angle_beta   90.00
_cell.angle_gamma   90.00
#
_symmetry.space_group_name_H-M   'P 1'
#
loop_
_entity.id
_entity.type
_entity.pdbx_description
1 polymer ?
#
loop_
_entity_poly.entity_id
_entity_poly.type
_entity_poly.pdbx_seq_one_letter_code
_entity_poly.pdbx_strand_id
1 'polypeptide(L)'
;NSWPDNGNLDKARRLLWPIKKKYGNKVSWADLLVLAGTIAYESMGLKTYGFAFGREDIWHPEKDIYWGSEKEWLAPSGSEGSRYSGERDLENPLAAVMMGLIYVNPEGVDGKPDPLKTAHDVRITFARMAMNDEETVALTAGGHTVGKAHGNGSAANLGPAPEGADIEEQGLGWMNHKTRGVGRDSVTSGIEGAWTTHPTQWDNGYFDMLLNHEWELKKSPAGAWQWEPVDIKEEDMPVDVEDPSIRCKPIMTDADMAMKMDPEYRKISERFYKDPAYFSEVFARAWFKLTHRDMGPKARYFGPDVPAEDLIWQDPVPAGNTAYDIAAVKARIAAAGLSVGDMVATAWDSARTFRGSDYRGGANGARIRLAPQKDWEGNEPVRLARVLAVYEKIAADTGASIADVIVLGGNVGLEQAIKAAGFNVDVPFAPGRGDATQAQTDVESFEVLEPLHDGFRNWQKKDYVVQPEEMLLDRAQLLGLTAPEMTVLIGGMRVLGTNYGGSQHGVFTDRVGALTNDFFVNLTDMSYSWKPTGRN
;
A
#
# COMPACT_ATOMS: atom_id res chain seq x y z
N ASN A 1 14.49 -8.58 3.18
CA ASN A 1 14.58 -10.06 3.19
C ASN A 1 14.93 -10.66 4.57
N SER A 2 15.30 -9.84 5.56
CA SER A 2 15.89 -10.29 6.84
C SER A 2 15.17 -9.81 8.10
N TRP A 3 13.93 -9.32 7.96
CA TRP A 3 13.09 -9.05 9.13
C TRP A 3 12.83 -10.35 9.92
N PRO A 4 12.73 -10.30 11.26
CA PRO A 4 12.41 -11.46 12.09
C PRO A 4 11.15 -12.19 11.64
N ASP A 5 10.09 -11.45 11.28
CA ASP A 5 8.81 -12.04 10.85
C ASP A 5 8.89 -12.72 9.47
N ASN A 6 9.93 -12.40 8.69
CA ASN A 6 10.25 -13.09 7.44
C ASN A 6 11.17 -14.31 7.65
N GLY A 7 11.32 -14.76 8.90
CA GLY A 7 12.10 -15.94 9.28
C GLY A 7 11.78 -17.14 8.38
N ASN A 8 12.82 -17.79 7.87
CA ASN A 8 12.74 -18.95 6.97
C ASN A 8 12.02 -18.76 5.62
N LEU A 9 11.49 -17.57 5.30
CA LEU A 9 10.93 -17.31 3.96
C LEU A 9 12.03 -17.26 2.88
N ASP A 10 13.30 -17.12 3.26
CA ASP A 10 14.44 -17.35 2.35
C ASP A 10 14.44 -18.79 1.80
N LYS A 11 14.06 -19.79 2.61
CA LYS A 11 13.91 -21.19 2.18
C LYS A 11 12.75 -21.33 1.19
N ALA A 12 11.61 -20.71 1.47
CA ALA A 12 10.44 -20.72 0.59
C ALA A 12 10.77 -20.11 -0.79
N ARG A 13 11.43 -18.94 -0.82
CA ARG A 13 11.89 -18.32 -2.08
C ARG A 13 12.88 -19.20 -2.82
N ARG A 14 13.80 -19.87 -2.10
CA ARG A 14 14.79 -20.78 -2.70
C ARG A 14 14.13 -22.01 -3.34
N LEU A 15 13.06 -22.54 -2.77
CA LEU A 15 12.29 -23.66 -3.34
C LEU A 15 11.64 -23.29 -4.69
N LEU A 16 11.31 -22.02 -4.91
CA LEU A 16 10.74 -21.53 -6.17
C LEU A 16 11.81 -21.27 -7.25
N TRP A 17 13.10 -21.28 -6.91
CA TRP A 17 14.17 -21.01 -7.87
C TRP A 17 14.14 -21.92 -9.12
N PRO A 18 13.94 -23.24 -9.04
CA PRO A 18 13.85 -24.09 -10.23
C PRO A 18 12.72 -23.66 -11.18
N ILE A 19 11.59 -23.18 -10.65
CA ILE A 19 10.46 -22.66 -11.44
C ILE A 19 10.86 -21.32 -12.08
N LYS A 20 11.42 -20.39 -11.30
CA LYS A 20 11.93 -19.11 -11.83
C LYS A 20 12.96 -19.33 -12.93
N LYS A 21 13.91 -20.25 -12.73
CA LYS A 21 14.95 -20.61 -13.71
C LYS A 21 14.34 -21.19 -14.99
N LYS A 22 13.30 -22.01 -14.89
CA LYS A 22 12.61 -22.61 -16.04
C LYS A 22 11.89 -21.56 -16.90
N TYR A 23 11.18 -20.62 -16.28
CA TYR A 23 10.36 -19.64 -17.01
C TYR A 23 11.10 -18.32 -17.31
N GLY A 24 12.25 -18.08 -16.65
CA GLY A 24 13.14 -16.96 -16.93
C GLY A 24 12.44 -15.62 -16.84
N ASN A 25 12.58 -14.79 -17.87
CA ASN A 25 12.04 -13.43 -17.92
C ASN A 25 10.53 -13.38 -18.20
N LYS A 26 9.88 -14.53 -18.44
CA LYS A 26 8.43 -14.58 -18.69
C LYS A 26 7.60 -14.47 -17.41
N VAL A 27 8.24 -14.66 -16.24
CA VAL A 27 7.61 -14.55 -14.92
C VAL A 27 8.61 -13.87 -13.98
N SER A 28 8.23 -12.73 -13.42
CA SER A 28 9.02 -12.03 -12.41
C SER A 28 9.04 -12.81 -11.09
N TRP A 29 10.01 -12.54 -10.21
CA TRP A 29 9.92 -13.02 -8.83
C TRP A 29 8.69 -12.46 -8.13
N ALA A 30 8.38 -11.18 -8.33
CA ALA A 30 7.19 -10.53 -7.75
C ALA A 30 5.89 -11.30 -8.05
N ASP A 31 5.63 -11.64 -9.32
CA ASP A 31 4.44 -12.43 -9.68
C ASP A 31 4.55 -13.87 -9.20
N LEU A 32 5.73 -14.49 -9.25
CA LEU A 32 5.92 -15.89 -8.85
C LEU A 32 5.61 -16.12 -7.36
N LEU A 33 5.97 -15.17 -6.48
CA LEU A 33 5.72 -15.28 -5.04
C LEU A 33 4.21 -15.26 -4.75
N VAL A 34 3.47 -14.35 -5.38
CA VAL A 34 2.01 -14.24 -5.22
C VAL A 34 1.30 -15.45 -5.83
N LEU A 35 1.74 -15.88 -7.02
CA LEU A 35 1.19 -17.05 -7.69
C LEU A 35 1.39 -18.31 -6.85
N ALA A 36 2.56 -18.48 -6.22
CA ALA A 36 2.83 -19.63 -5.37
C ALA A 36 1.84 -19.75 -4.20
N GLY A 37 1.52 -18.64 -3.51
CA GLY A 37 0.51 -18.64 -2.45
C GLY A 37 -0.91 -18.94 -2.97
N THR A 38 -1.26 -18.37 -4.12
CA THR A 38 -2.57 -18.60 -4.76
C THR A 38 -2.75 -20.07 -5.18
N ILE A 39 -1.74 -20.66 -5.83
CA ILE A 39 -1.76 -22.07 -6.21
C ILE A 39 -1.68 -23.00 -4.99
N ALA A 40 -1.02 -22.60 -3.91
CA ALA A 40 -1.03 -23.35 -2.67
C ALA A 40 -2.48 -23.53 -2.16
N TYR A 41 -3.26 -22.46 -2.08
CA TYR A 41 -4.67 -22.53 -1.70
C TYR A 41 -5.50 -23.42 -2.63
N GLU A 42 -5.32 -23.31 -3.95
CA GLU A 42 -6.02 -24.19 -4.90
C GLU A 42 -5.67 -25.67 -4.69
N SER A 43 -4.39 -25.97 -4.47
CA SER A 43 -3.92 -27.32 -4.22
C SER A 43 -4.46 -27.92 -2.91
N MET A 44 -4.84 -27.06 -1.97
CA MET A 44 -5.43 -27.44 -0.68
C MET A 44 -6.97 -27.45 -0.71
N GLY A 45 -7.61 -27.08 -1.83
CA GLY A 45 -9.06 -27.21 -2.03
C GLY A 45 -9.86 -25.92 -1.97
N LEU A 46 -9.22 -24.76 -1.81
CA LEU A 46 -9.92 -23.46 -1.91
C LEU A 46 -10.07 -23.06 -3.38
N LYS A 47 -11.26 -22.61 -3.77
CA LYS A 47 -11.45 -21.89 -5.03
C LYS A 47 -11.02 -20.44 -4.87
N THR A 48 -9.91 -20.06 -5.49
CA THR A 48 -9.42 -18.67 -5.46
C THR A 48 -10.33 -17.76 -6.30
N TYR A 49 -10.25 -16.45 -6.03
CA TYR A 49 -11.04 -15.46 -6.75
C TYR A 49 -10.49 -15.16 -8.16
N GLY A 50 -9.17 -15.27 -8.32
CA GLY A 50 -8.43 -15.06 -9.57
C GLY A 50 -6.98 -14.66 -9.31
N PHE A 51 -6.26 -14.33 -10.39
CA PHE A 51 -4.86 -13.91 -10.34
C PHE A 51 -4.51 -12.99 -11.53
N ALA A 52 -3.62 -12.02 -11.30
CA ALA A 52 -3.03 -11.20 -12.36
C ALA A 52 -1.50 -11.15 -12.27
N PHE A 53 -0.87 -11.39 -13.41
CA PHE A 53 0.52 -11.03 -13.69
C PHE A 53 0.63 -9.53 -13.97
N GLY A 54 1.85 -8.99 -13.93
CA GLY A 54 2.16 -7.62 -14.32
C GLY A 54 3.12 -6.90 -13.38
N ARG A 55 3.58 -7.56 -12.31
CA ARG A 55 4.58 -6.97 -11.41
C ARG A 55 5.96 -7.15 -12.02
N GLU A 56 6.70 -6.05 -12.15
CA GLU A 56 8.08 -6.06 -12.60
C GLU A 56 9.03 -6.34 -11.42
N ASP A 57 10.12 -7.05 -11.67
CA ASP A 57 11.18 -7.22 -10.68
C ASP A 57 11.97 -5.92 -10.52
N ILE A 58 12.31 -5.58 -9.28
CA ILE A 58 13.32 -4.58 -8.94
C ILE A 58 14.67 -5.24 -8.67
N TRP A 59 15.75 -4.46 -8.77
CA TRP A 59 17.13 -4.97 -8.72
C TRP A 59 17.94 -4.48 -7.51
N HIS A 60 17.30 -3.74 -6.62
CA HIS A 60 17.84 -3.30 -5.33
C HIS A 60 16.67 -2.96 -4.39
N PRO A 61 16.90 -2.80 -3.07
CA PRO A 61 15.87 -2.36 -2.14
C PRO A 61 15.30 -0.98 -2.52
N GLU A 62 14.01 -0.80 -2.28
CA GLU A 62 13.37 0.52 -2.26
C GLU A 62 13.96 1.32 -1.09
N LYS A 63 14.65 2.41 -1.41
CA LYS A 63 15.41 3.21 -0.43
C LYS A 63 14.56 4.26 0.27
N ASP A 64 13.40 4.50 -0.31
CA ASP A 64 12.40 5.51 0.01
C ASP A 64 11.48 5.09 1.16
N ILE A 65 11.35 3.79 1.43
CA ILE A 65 10.40 3.32 2.44
C ILE A 65 10.95 3.55 3.85
N TYR A 66 10.29 4.44 4.59
CA TYR A 66 10.50 4.61 6.03
C TYR A 66 9.75 3.52 6.82
N TRP A 67 10.51 2.55 7.35
CA TRP A 67 9.97 1.42 8.12
C TRP A 67 9.84 1.68 9.64
N GLY A 68 10.27 2.86 10.10
CA GLY A 68 10.31 3.26 11.51
C GLY A 68 11.69 3.77 11.94
N SER A 69 11.74 4.42 13.10
CA SER A 69 12.95 5.07 13.61
C SER A 69 13.80 4.19 14.53
N GLU A 70 13.29 3.02 14.94
CA GLU A 70 13.96 2.12 15.86
C GLU A 70 15.32 1.65 15.32
N LYS A 71 16.25 1.37 16.24
CA LYS A 71 17.59 0.83 15.93
C LYS A 71 17.73 -0.65 16.29
N GLU A 72 16.71 -1.23 16.88
CA GLU A 72 16.67 -2.64 17.29
C GLU A 72 15.42 -3.33 16.72
N TRP A 73 15.58 -4.60 16.36
CA TRP A 73 14.46 -5.42 15.94
C TRP A 73 13.50 -5.67 17.10
N LEU A 74 12.20 -5.64 16.83
CA LEU A 74 11.15 -5.97 17.79
C LEU A 74 11.19 -5.11 19.08
N ALA A 75 11.75 -3.90 19.00
CA ALA A 75 11.84 -2.99 20.13
C ALA A 75 10.41 -2.72 20.70
N PRO A 76 10.19 -2.88 22.01
CA PRO A 76 8.89 -2.66 22.61
C PRO A 76 8.50 -1.18 22.57
N SER A 77 7.20 -0.91 22.64
CA SER A 77 6.69 0.47 22.71
C SER A 77 7.31 1.26 23.87
N GLY A 78 7.60 2.54 23.63
CA GLY A 78 8.30 3.42 24.58
C GLY A 78 9.83 3.34 24.57
N SER A 79 10.42 2.49 23.73
CA SER A 79 11.88 2.46 23.47
C SER A 79 12.36 3.71 22.71
N GLU A 80 13.68 3.89 22.62
CA GLU A 80 14.26 4.95 21.78
C GLU A 80 13.81 4.78 20.31
N GLY A 81 13.31 5.85 19.70
CA GLY A 81 12.73 5.81 18.35
C GLY A 81 11.36 5.14 18.29
N SER A 82 10.65 5.02 19.44
CA SER A 82 9.29 4.46 19.53
C SER A 82 8.36 5.03 18.46
N ARG A 83 7.75 4.11 17.69
CA ARG A 83 6.67 4.41 16.75
C ARG A 83 5.34 4.81 17.38
N TYR A 84 5.24 4.77 18.70
CA TYR A 84 4.02 5.13 19.43
C TYR A 84 4.19 6.43 20.20
N SER A 85 3.12 7.21 20.22
CA SER A 85 2.94 8.39 21.06
C SER A 85 1.57 8.36 21.76
N GLY A 86 1.31 9.32 22.66
CA GLY A 86 -0.01 9.46 23.29
C GLY A 86 -0.52 8.18 23.98
N GLU A 87 -1.78 7.83 23.70
CA GLU A 87 -2.45 6.63 24.24
C GLU A 87 -2.31 5.42 23.30
N ARG A 88 -1.09 5.19 22.77
CA ARG A 88 -0.78 4.15 21.76
C ARG A 88 -1.20 4.54 20.34
N ASP A 89 -1.00 5.81 20.01
CA ASP A 89 -1.14 6.34 18.66
C ASP A 89 0.08 5.94 17.82
N LEU A 90 -0.12 4.99 16.90
CA LEU A 90 0.91 4.56 15.95
C LEU A 90 1.25 5.71 14.99
N GLU A 91 2.52 6.05 14.86
CA GLU A 91 3.01 7.10 13.97
C GLU A 91 2.61 6.82 12.51
N ASN A 92 2.14 7.84 11.79
CA ASN A 92 1.99 7.75 10.33
C ASN A 92 3.36 7.99 9.67
N PRO A 93 3.77 7.19 8.67
CA PRO A 93 2.94 6.31 7.83
C PRO A 93 2.96 4.81 8.22
N LEU A 94 3.39 4.45 9.43
CA LEU A 94 3.65 3.05 9.80
C LEU A 94 2.37 2.23 9.92
N ALA A 95 2.44 0.94 9.58
CA ALA A 95 1.30 0.02 9.60
C ALA A 95 1.57 -1.29 10.37
N ALA A 96 2.62 -1.31 11.20
CA ALA A 96 2.99 -2.45 12.03
C ALA A 96 3.37 -1.99 13.44
N VAL A 97 3.18 -2.85 14.44
CA VAL A 97 3.36 -2.50 15.86
C VAL A 97 4.81 -2.53 16.34
N MET A 98 5.71 -3.16 15.59
CA MET A 98 7.14 -3.24 15.93
C MET A 98 8.00 -3.29 14.67
N MET A 99 9.24 -2.82 14.79
CA MET A 99 10.22 -2.89 13.70
C MET A 99 10.52 -4.34 13.37
N GLY A 100 10.27 -4.74 12.12
CA GLY A 100 10.51 -6.09 11.65
C GLY A 100 9.33 -7.06 11.74
N LEU A 101 8.15 -6.60 12.15
CA LEU A 101 6.88 -7.35 12.04
C LEU A 101 6.06 -6.90 10.83
N ILE A 102 5.22 -7.79 10.29
CA ILE A 102 4.29 -7.47 9.20
C ILE A 102 3.10 -6.65 9.70
N TYR A 103 2.45 -7.07 10.80
CA TYR A 103 1.30 -6.37 11.39
C TYR A 103 1.45 -6.24 12.91
N VAL A 104 1.15 -7.30 13.65
CA VAL A 104 1.06 -7.34 15.11
C VAL A 104 2.01 -8.39 15.69
N ASN A 105 2.29 -8.31 16.99
CA ASN A 105 3.05 -9.33 17.70
C ASN A 105 2.13 -10.53 18.04
N PRO A 106 2.45 -11.76 17.61
CA PRO A 106 1.60 -12.93 17.83
C PRO A 106 1.51 -13.37 19.31
N GLU A 107 2.43 -12.92 20.16
CA GLU A 107 2.40 -13.16 21.62
C GLU A 107 1.58 -12.10 22.38
N GLY A 108 1.03 -11.12 21.66
CA GLY A 108 0.26 -10.00 22.21
C GLY A 108 1.05 -8.70 22.32
N VAL A 109 0.37 -7.64 22.76
CA VAL A 109 0.93 -6.28 22.85
C VAL A 109 2.22 -6.26 23.66
N ASP A 110 3.32 -5.84 23.01
CA ASP A 110 4.66 -5.81 23.63
C ASP A 110 5.09 -7.18 24.23
N GLY A 111 4.64 -8.28 23.63
CA GLY A 111 4.90 -9.66 24.06
C GLY A 111 4.08 -10.11 25.28
N LYS A 112 3.01 -9.38 25.61
CA LYS A 112 2.12 -9.68 26.75
C LYS A 112 0.76 -10.14 26.22
N PRO A 113 0.37 -11.40 26.45
CA PRO A 113 -0.90 -11.92 25.98
C PRO A 113 -2.08 -11.18 26.61
N ASP A 114 -2.90 -10.58 25.76
CA ASP A 114 -4.16 -9.90 26.11
C ASP A 114 -4.96 -9.78 24.81
N PRO A 115 -5.80 -10.78 24.48
CA PRO A 115 -6.47 -10.85 23.19
C PRO A 115 -7.30 -9.60 22.85
N LEU A 116 -7.83 -8.90 23.85
CA LEU A 116 -8.61 -7.67 23.64
C LEU A 116 -7.72 -6.50 23.22
N LYS A 117 -6.53 -6.37 23.80
CA LYS A 117 -5.56 -5.36 23.35
C LYS A 117 -4.94 -5.72 22.01
N THR A 118 -4.71 -7.00 21.78
CA THR A 118 -4.23 -7.47 20.48
C THR A 118 -5.26 -7.21 19.38
N ALA A 119 -6.56 -7.37 19.67
CA ALA A 119 -7.64 -7.00 18.73
C ALA A 119 -7.56 -5.53 18.30
N HIS A 120 -7.27 -4.62 19.23
CA HIS A 120 -7.10 -3.21 18.93
C HIS A 120 -5.94 -2.96 17.94
N ASP A 121 -4.77 -3.55 18.20
CA ASP A 121 -3.61 -3.44 17.33
C ASP A 121 -3.86 -4.10 15.95
N VAL A 122 -4.57 -5.25 15.92
CA VAL A 122 -4.99 -5.93 14.69
C VAL A 122 -5.87 -4.99 13.86
N ARG A 123 -6.91 -4.41 14.47
CA ARG A 123 -7.85 -3.50 13.79
C ARG A 123 -7.13 -2.31 13.17
N ILE A 124 -6.24 -1.65 13.92
CA ILE A 124 -5.51 -0.48 13.42
C ILE A 124 -4.55 -0.86 12.28
N THR A 125 -3.75 -1.91 12.46
CA THR A 125 -2.73 -2.28 11.46
C THR A 125 -3.36 -2.79 10.17
N PHE A 126 -4.42 -3.61 10.25
CA PHE A 126 -5.16 -4.06 9.07
C PHE A 126 -5.90 -2.91 8.37
N ALA A 127 -6.50 -1.97 9.12
CA ALA A 127 -7.11 -0.77 8.53
C ALA A 127 -6.09 0.09 7.77
N ARG A 128 -4.89 0.29 8.34
CA ARG A 128 -3.77 0.97 7.64
C ARG A 128 -3.26 0.20 6.42
N MET A 129 -3.58 -1.09 6.34
CA MET A 129 -3.35 -1.92 5.16
C MET A 129 -4.60 -2.13 4.31
N ALA A 130 -5.59 -1.25 4.45
CA ALA A 130 -6.83 -1.20 3.67
C ALA A 130 -7.74 -2.42 3.82
N MET A 131 -7.69 -3.12 4.96
CA MET A 131 -8.58 -4.22 5.29
C MET A 131 -9.54 -3.80 6.41
N ASN A 132 -10.84 -4.03 6.20
CA ASN A 132 -11.85 -3.81 7.23
C ASN A 132 -11.96 -5.01 8.19
N ASP A 133 -12.86 -4.95 9.16
CA ASP A 133 -13.03 -6.01 10.17
C ASP A 133 -13.41 -7.37 9.55
N GLU A 134 -14.30 -7.40 8.55
CA GLU A 134 -14.73 -8.66 7.91
C GLU A 134 -13.60 -9.29 7.09
N GLU A 135 -12.87 -8.47 6.33
CA GLU A 135 -11.67 -8.89 5.59
C GLU A 135 -10.55 -9.36 6.53
N THR A 136 -10.38 -8.70 7.67
CA THR A 136 -9.35 -9.02 8.68
C THR A 136 -9.58 -10.38 9.31
N VAL A 137 -10.81 -10.66 9.77
CA VAL A 137 -11.18 -11.96 10.33
C VAL A 137 -11.05 -13.04 9.26
N ALA A 138 -11.51 -12.77 8.03
CA ALA A 138 -11.41 -13.72 6.93
C ALA A 138 -9.93 -14.06 6.61
N LEU A 139 -9.06 -13.06 6.49
CA LEU A 139 -7.63 -13.25 6.19
C LEU A 139 -6.90 -14.01 7.29
N THR A 140 -7.18 -13.68 8.56
CA THR A 140 -6.57 -14.35 9.72
C THR A 140 -6.99 -15.82 9.77
N ALA A 141 -8.29 -16.08 9.77
CA ALA A 141 -8.82 -17.43 9.83
C ALA A 141 -8.47 -18.27 8.60
N GLY A 142 -8.55 -17.69 7.39
CA GLY A 142 -8.24 -18.39 6.15
C GLY A 142 -6.75 -18.70 6.00
N GLY A 143 -5.89 -17.77 6.42
CA GLY A 143 -4.45 -18.01 6.49
C GLY A 143 -4.09 -19.13 7.46
N HIS A 144 -4.67 -19.10 8.66
CA HIS A 144 -4.42 -20.10 9.71
C HIS A 144 -5.26 -21.37 9.57
N THR A 145 -6.12 -21.50 8.56
CA THR A 145 -6.78 -22.78 8.24
C THR A 145 -5.75 -23.83 7.79
N VAL A 146 -4.63 -23.38 7.20
CA VAL A 146 -3.56 -24.24 6.69
C VAL A 146 -2.21 -23.92 7.34
N GLY A 147 -1.30 -24.88 7.30
CA GLY A 147 0.06 -24.74 7.80
C GLY A 147 0.17 -24.79 9.34
N LYS A 148 1.32 -24.33 9.84
CA LYS A 148 1.64 -24.34 11.27
C LYS A 148 2.67 -23.26 11.63
N ALA A 149 2.77 -22.97 12.92
CA ALA A 149 3.90 -22.23 13.51
C ALA A 149 5.06 -23.18 13.86
N HIS A 150 6.29 -22.67 13.90
CA HIS A 150 7.51 -23.44 14.13
C HIS A 150 8.34 -22.87 15.29
N GLY A 151 8.53 -23.68 16.33
CA GLY A 151 9.13 -23.31 17.61
C GLY A 151 9.64 -24.52 18.41
N ASN A 152 9.80 -25.68 17.78
CA ASN A 152 10.28 -26.90 18.44
C ASN A 152 11.81 -26.93 18.57
N GLY A 153 12.34 -26.05 19.42
CA GLY A 153 13.78 -25.92 19.66
C GLY A 153 14.12 -24.64 20.42
N SER A 154 15.37 -24.19 20.33
CA SER A 154 15.79 -22.92 20.93
C SER A 154 16.06 -21.88 19.86
N ALA A 155 15.41 -20.72 19.95
CA ALA A 155 15.69 -19.58 19.08
C ALA A 155 17.15 -19.09 19.21
N ALA A 156 17.80 -19.31 20.36
CA ALA A 156 19.22 -19.00 20.57
C ALA A 156 20.19 -19.90 19.78
N ASN A 157 19.68 -20.93 19.10
CA ASN A 157 20.46 -21.77 18.20
C ASN A 157 20.40 -21.28 16.74
N LEU A 158 19.50 -20.34 16.41
CA LEU A 158 19.43 -19.77 15.08
C LEU A 158 20.61 -18.82 14.86
N GLY A 159 21.30 -19.00 13.74
CA GLY A 159 22.31 -18.09 13.24
C GLY A 159 21.73 -16.76 12.75
N PRO A 160 22.57 -15.86 12.23
CA PRO A 160 22.14 -14.56 11.72
C PRO A 160 21.07 -14.66 10.63
N ALA A 161 20.24 -13.62 10.50
CA ALA A 161 19.34 -13.44 9.36
C ALA A 161 20.14 -13.30 8.04
N PRO A 162 19.52 -13.44 6.85
CA PRO A 162 20.25 -13.53 5.57
C PRO A 162 21.30 -12.43 5.31
N GLU A 163 21.01 -11.17 5.60
CA GLU A 163 21.97 -10.06 5.39
C GLU A 163 23.11 -10.01 6.43
N GLY A 164 22.99 -10.74 7.53
CA GLY A 164 24.04 -10.89 8.54
C GLY A 164 24.73 -12.26 8.50
N ALA A 165 24.31 -13.15 7.60
CA ALA A 165 24.88 -14.49 7.46
C ALA A 165 26.15 -14.47 6.60
N ASP A 166 27.06 -15.40 6.85
CA ASP A 166 28.32 -15.49 6.11
C ASP A 166 28.09 -16.13 4.71
N ILE A 167 29.06 -15.95 3.81
CA ILE A 167 28.93 -16.27 2.39
C ILE A 167 28.65 -17.74 2.10
N GLU A 168 29.08 -18.66 2.97
CA GLU A 168 28.82 -20.09 2.85
C GLU A 168 27.33 -20.45 2.97
N GLU A 169 26.50 -19.57 3.54
CA GLU A 169 25.04 -19.76 3.62
C GLU A 169 24.33 -19.45 2.30
N GLN A 170 25.07 -18.91 1.30
CA GLN A 170 24.58 -18.71 -0.06
C GLN A 170 23.28 -17.89 -0.10
N GLY A 171 23.23 -16.81 0.68
CA GLY A 171 22.08 -15.91 0.77
C GLY A 171 20.86 -16.48 1.51
N LEU A 172 21.05 -17.54 2.30
CA LEU A 172 20.11 -18.00 3.31
C LEU A 172 20.50 -17.47 4.70
N GLY A 173 19.60 -17.59 5.67
CA GLY A 173 19.84 -17.19 7.06
C GLY A 173 19.08 -18.03 8.07
N TRP A 174 19.17 -17.67 9.35
CA TRP A 174 18.55 -18.39 10.48
C TRP A 174 18.94 -19.88 10.55
N MET A 175 20.16 -20.20 10.12
CA MET A 175 20.63 -21.58 10.07
C MET A 175 20.97 -22.07 11.46
N ASN A 176 20.50 -23.27 11.81
CA ASN A 176 20.84 -23.93 13.07
C ASN A 176 21.98 -24.92 12.83
N HIS A 177 23.17 -24.58 13.36
CA HIS A 177 24.38 -25.42 13.26
C HIS A 177 24.68 -26.22 14.54
N LYS A 178 23.83 -26.12 15.57
CA LYS A 178 24.05 -26.76 16.88
C LYS A 178 23.27 -28.07 17.00
N THR A 179 22.05 -28.09 16.49
CA THR A 179 21.17 -29.26 16.48
C THR A 179 20.55 -29.42 15.10
N ARG A 180 19.77 -30.48 14.88
CA ARG A 180 18.84 -30.49 13.75
C ARG A 180 17.93 -29.26 13.82
N GLY A 181 17.69 -28.61 12.68
CA GLY A 181 16.90 -27.37 12.58
C GLY A 181 15.95 -27.34 11.39
N VAL A 182 15.50 -28.52 10.95
CA VAL A 182 14.60 -28.70 9.81
C VAL A 182 13.51 -29.70 10.15
N GLY A 183 12.42 -29.73 9.38
CA GLY A 183 11.30 -30.63 9.61
C GLY A 183 10.69 -30.40 10.99
N ARG A 184 10.52 -31.45 11.80
CA ARG A 184 9.95 -31.32 13.15
C ARG A 184 10.77 -30.47 14.12
N ASP A 185 12.06 -30.24 13.86
CA ASP A 185 12.95 -29.44 14.72
C ASP A 185 13.11 -27.98 14.24
N SER A 186 12.24 -27.55 13.33
CA SER A 186 12.29 -26.19 12.79
C SER A 186 11.92 -25.15 13.85
N VAL A 187 12.62 -24.02 13.85
CA VAL A 187 12.27 -22.83 14.65
C VAL A 187 12.21 -21.63 13.71
N THR A 188 11.09 -20.92 13.72
CA THR A 188 10.83 -19.71 12.93
C THR A 188 10.36 -18.58 13.84
N SER A 189 9.07 -18.59 14.23
CA SER A 189 8.51 -17.58 15.14
C SER A 189 8.79 -17.89 16.60
N GLY A 190 9.09 -19.15 16.92
CA GLY A 190 9.19 -19.63 18.29
C GLY A 190 7.86 -20.17 18.85
N ILE A 191 6.73 -19.89 18.22
CA ILE A 191 5.44 -20.55 18.51
C ILE A 191 5.43 -21.93 17.85
N GLU A 192 4.87 -22.96 18.48
CA GLU A 192 4.88 -24.33 17.98
C GLU A 192 3.50 -24.96 18.00
N GLY A 193 3.00 -25.33 16.82
CA GLY A 193 1.73 -26.05 16.65
C GLY A 193 0.98 -25.62 15.40
N ALA A 194 -0.03 -26.40 15.01
CA ALA A 194 -0.96 -26.05 13.94
C ALA A 194 -2.30 -25.58 14.53
N TRP A 195 -3.08 -24.83 13.76
CA TRP A 195 -4.38 -24.32 14.21
C TRP A 195 -5.53 -25.30 13.96
N THR A 196 -5.37 -26.24 13.02
CA THR A 196 -6.41 -27.16 12.57
C THR A 196 -5.95 -28.62 12.66
N THR A 197 -6.90 -29.56 12.68
CA THR A 197 -6.64 -31.01 12.64
C THR A 197 -6.02 -31.45 11.31
N HIS A 198 -6.32 -30.74 10.21
CA HIS A 198 -5.89 -31.06 8.86
C HIS A 198 -5.15 -29.88 8.20
N PRO A 199 -3.89 -29.61 8.59
CA PRO A 199 -3.18 -28.38 8.19
C PRO A 199 -2.83 -28.25 6.70
N THR A 200 -3.21 -29.20 5.86
CA THR A 200 -2.91 -29.21 4.43
C THR A 200 -4.17 -29.20 3.57
N GLN A 201 -5.31 -28.86 4.15
CA GLN A 201 -6.61 -28.87 3.49
C GLN A 201 -7.37 -27.60 3.84
N TRP A 202 -8.09 -27.05 2.86
CA TRP A 202 -9.06 -26.01 3.10
C TRP A 202 -10.31 -26.63 3.71
N ASP A 203 -10.57 -26.30 4.97
CA ASP A 203 -11.74 -26.72 5.71
C ASP A 203 -12.22 -25.58 6.64
N ASN A 204 -13.18 -25.87 7.53
CA ASN A 204 -13.66 -24.93 8.54
C ASN A 204 -13.02 -25.18 9.92
N GLY A 205 -11.90 -25.92 9.96
CA GLY A 205 -11.27 -26.41 11.18
C GLY A 205 -10.76 -25.31 12.09
N TYR A 206 -10.37 -24.15 11.53
CA TYR A 206 -9.91 -23.01 12.33
C TYR A 206 -11.00 -22.53 13.30
N PHE A 207 -12.20 -22.25 12.80
CA PHE A 207 -13.29 -21.76 13.64
C PHE A 207 -13.86 -22.85 14.55
N ASP A 208 -13.91 -24.09 14.07
CA ASP A 208 -14.30 -25.23 14.92
C ASP A 208 -13.37 -25.36 16.13
N MET A 209 -12.04 -25.34 15.90
CA MET A 209 -11.04 -25.38 16.95
C MET A 209 -11.17 -24.17 17.89
N LEU A 210 -11.18 -22.96 17.33
CA LEU A 210 -11.19 -21.70 18.10
C LEU A 210 -12.44 -21.58 18.99
N LEU A 211 -13.63 -21.81 18.43
CA LEU A 211 -14.89 -21.48 19.08
C LEU A 211 -15.39 -22.60 20.01
N ASN A 212 -15.11 -23.87 19.71
CA ASN A 212 -15.64 -25.01 20.46
C ASN A 212 -14.73 -25.52 21.59
N HIS A 213 -13.51 -24.97 21.72
CA HIS A 213 -12.58 -25.31 22.80
C HIS A 213 -12.38 -24.16 23.77
N GLU A 214 -12.13 -24.49 25.04
CA GLU A 214 -11.58 -23.57 26.02
C GLU A 214 -10.06 -23.54 25.90
N TRP A 215 -9.48 -22.36 26.04
CA TRP A 215 -8.06 -22.12 25.78
C TRP A 215 -7.35 -21.63 27.03
N GLU A 216 -6.14 -22.13 27.27
CA GLU A 216 -5.26 -21.67 28.34
C GLU A 216 -3.87 -21.27 27.81
N LEU A 217 -3.26 -20.28 28.46
CA LEU A 217 -1.92 -19.81 28.11
C LEU A 217 -0.86 -20.85 28.47
N LYS A 218 0.01 -21.14 27.50
CA LYS A 218 1.17 -22.02 27.63
C LYS A 218 2.42 -21.37 27.03
N LYS A 219 3.55 -22.02 27.28
CA LYS A 219 4.82 -21.70 26.64
C LYS A 219 5.16 -22.80 25.63
N SER A 220 5.52 -22.39 24.42
CA SER A 220 6.09 -23.28 23.41
C SER A 220 7.43 -23.88 23.89
N PRO A 221 7.98 -24.89 23.19
CA PRO A 221 9.33 -25.39 23.48
C PRO A 221 10.42 -24.31 23.39
N ALA A 222 10.24 -23.29 22.53
CA ALA A 222 11.15 -22.14 22.43
C ALA A 222 10.88 -21.03 23.47
N GLY A 223 9.83 -21.16 24.28
CA GLY A 223 9.48 -20.19 25.33
C GLY A 223 8.59 -19.03 24.88
N ALA A 224 7.99 -19.09 23.70
CA ALA A 224 7.00 -18.12 23.24
C ALA A 224 5.64 -18.36 23.92
N TRP A 225 4.88 -17.29 24.18
CA TRP A 225 3.49 -17.41 24.59
C TRP A 225 2.62 -17.92 23.45
N GLN A 226 1.76 -18.89 23.77
CA GLN A 226 0.75 -19.42 22.88
C GLN A 226 -0.45 -19.90 23.70
N TRP A 227 -1.57 -20.13 23.04
CA TRP A 227 -2.76 -20.71 23.64
C TRP A 227 -2.90 -22.16 23.19
N GLU A 228 -3.21 -23.05 24.12
CA GLU A 228 -3.49 -24.47 23.87
C GLU A 228 -4.88 -24.84 24.42
N PRO A 229 -5.57 -25.83 23.82
CA PRO A 229 -6.86 -26.27 24.33
C PRO A 229 -6.70 -26.92 25.70
N VAL A 230 -7.57 -26.54 26.64
CA VAL A 230 -7.61 -27.10 28.01
C VAL A 230 -7.86 -28.61 27.98
N ASP A 231 -8.79 -29.04 27.14
CA ASP A 231 -9.06 -30.44 26.84
C ASP A 231 -9.32 -30.59 25.34
N ILE A 232 -8.88 -31.71 24.77
CA ILE A 232 -9.10 -32.04 23.35
C ILE A 232 -8.90 -33.54 23.14
N LYS A 233 -9.72 -34.13 22.27
CA LYS A 233 -9.57 -35.53 21.89
C LYS A 233 -8.33 -35.73 21.02
N GLU A 234 -7.71 -36.89 21.13
CA GLU A 234 -6.53 -37.25 20.35
C GLU A 234 -6.80 -37.27 18.82
N GLU A 235 -8.03 -37.60 18.41
CA GLU A 235 -8.44 -37.59 17.00
C GLU A 235 -8.50 -36.19 16.37
N ASP A 236 -8.74 -35.16 17.19
CA ASP A 236 -8.82 -33.75 16.81
C ASP A 236 -7.43 -33.06 16.85
N MET A 237 -6.40 -33.77 17.31
CA MET A 237 -5.02 -33.26 17.30
C MET A 237 -4.41 -33.42 15.89
N PRO A 238 -3.71 -32.40 15.37
CA PRO A 238 -2.90 -32.55 14.16
C PRO A 238 -1.80 -33.62 14.36
N VAL A 239 -1.31 -34.16 13.25
CA VAL A 239 -0.20 -35.11 13.26
C VAL A 239 1.17 -34.42 13.17
N ASP A 240 2.24 -35.10 13.59
CA ASP A 240 3.62 -34.65 13.37
C ASP A 240 3.92 -34.50 11.86
N VAL A 241 4.80 -33.54 11.55
CA VAL A 241 5.15 -33.17 10.17
C VAL A 241 5.95 -34.24 9.42
N GLU A 242 6.49 -35.22 10.13
CA GLU A 242 7.31 -36.29 9.57
C GLU A 242 6.78 -37.70 9.88
N ASP A 243 6.06 -37.88 10.99
CA ASP A 243 5.49 -39.17 11.42
C ASP A 243 3.99 -39.05 11.75
N PRO A 244 3.08 -39.50 10.87
CA PRO A 244 1.65 -39.35 11.07
C PRO A 244 1.08 -40.19 12.23
N SER A 245 1.88 -41.08 12.84
CA SER A 245 1.48 -41.82 14.04
C SER A 245 1.58 -41.01 15.33
N ILE A 246 2.26 -39.85 15.29
CA ILE A 246 2.44 -38.95 16.43
C ILE A 246 1.41 -37.83 16.34
N ARG A 247 0.73 -37.54 17.46
CA ARG A 247 -0.19 -36.42 17.60
C ARG A 247 0.46 -35.24 18.30
N CYS A 248 0.16 -34.04 17.83
CA CYS A 248 0.68 -32.77 18.33
C CYS A 248 -0.47 -31.90 18.86
N LYS A 249 -0.20 -31.07 19.87
CA LYS A 249 -1.21 -30.13 20.37
C LYS A 249 -1.49 -29.03 19.33
N PRO A 250 -2.75 -28.71 19.03
CA PRO A 250 -3.07 -27.52 18.25
C PRO A 250 -2.89 -26.26 19.11
N ILE A 251 -2.74 -25.12 18.46
CA ILE A 251 -2.48 -23.84 19.09
C ILE A 251 -3.35 -22.72 18.53
N MET A 252 -3.42 -21.63 19.29
CA MET A 252 -3.87 -20.31 18.84
C MET A 252 -2.84 -19.26 19.29
N THR A 253 -2.61 -18.24 18.45
CA THR A 253 -1.85 -17.04 18.84
C THR A 253 -2.74 -16.06 19.62
N ASP A 254 -2.15 -15.00 20.17
CA ASP A 254 -2.97 -13.97 20.83
C ASP A 254 -3.88 -13.21 19.83
N ALA A 255 -3.45 -13.12 18.57
CA ALA A 255 -4.26 -12.56 17.48
C ALA A 255 -5.40 -13.49 17.04
N ASP A 256 -5.20 -14.81 17.11
CA ASP A 256 -6.29 -15.76 16.89
C ASP A 256 -7.34 -15.67 17.99
N MET A 257 -6.88 -15.59 19.25
CA MET A 257 -7.78 -15.39 20.38
C MET A 257 -8.52 -14.06 20.29
N ALA A 258 -7.92 -13.02 19.69
CA ALA A 258 -8.60 -11.75 19.43
C ALA A 258 -9.85 -11.94 18.55
N MET A 259 -9.83 -12.87 17.58
CA MET A 259 -10.98 -13.18 16.72
C MET A 259 -12.16 -13.79 17.51
N LYS A 260 -11.88 -14.43 18.65
CA LYS A 260 -12.87 -15.00 19.57
C LYS A 260 -13.33 -14.03 20.65
N MET A 261 -12.43 -13.16 21.12
CA MET A 261 -12.63 -12.35 22.33
C MET A 261 -13.12 -10.93 22.05
N ASP A 262 -12.71 -10.29 20.95
CA ASP A 262 -13.24 -8.97 20.57
C ASP A 262 -14.71 -9.10 20.16
N PRO A 263 -15.63 -8.27 20.70
CA PRO A 263 -17.06 -8.42 20.43
C PRO A 263 -17.48 -8.31 18.97
N GLU A 264 -16.79 -7.50 18.15
CA GLU A 264 -17.13 -7.35 16.73
C GLU A 264 -16.52 -8.47 15.89
N TYR A 265 -15.24 -8.80 16.12
CA TYR A 265 -14.63 -9.96 15.47
C TYR A 265 -15.33 -11.26 15.83
N ARG A 266 -15.81 -11.40 17.07
CA ARG A 266 -16.57 -12.58 17.49
C ARG A 266 -17.86 -12.77 16.69
N LYS A 267 -18.61 -11.69 16.40
CA LYS A 267 -19.83 -11.78 15.58
C LYS A 267 -19.50 -12.28 14.16
N ILE A 268 -18.42 -11.78 13.59
CA ILE A 268 -17.96 -12.15 12.25
C ILE A 268 -17.46 -13.61 12.25
N SER A 269 -16.64 -13.99 13.22
CA SER A 269 -16.17 -15.37 13.42
C SER A 269 -17.31 -16.36 13.57
N GLU A 270 -18.34 -16.03 14.36
CA GLU A 270 -19.54 -16.88 14.47
C GLU A 270 -20.34 -16.98 13.16
N ARG A 271 -20.37 -15.90 12.37
CA ARG A 271 -21.01 -15.92 11.05
C ARG A 271 -20.25 -16.84 10.10
N PHE A 272 -18.93 -16.70 10.02
CA PHE A 272 -18.09 -17.56 9.18
C PHE A 272 -18.12 -19.02 9.63
N TYR A 273 -18.14 -19.28 10.93
CA TYR A 273 -18.30 -20.62 11.47
C TYR A 273 -19.63 -21.27 11.05
N LYS A 274 -20.74 -20.50 11.08
CA LYS A 274 -22.09 -20.97 10.72
C LYS A 274 -22.31 -21.03 9.20
N ASP A 275 -21.56 -20.27 8.42
CA ASP A 275 -21.63 -20.21 6.96
C ASP A 275 -20.22 -20.28 6.32
N PRO A 276 -19.64 -21.49 6.19
CA PRO A 276 -18.30 -21.67 5.64
C PRO A 276 -18.19 -21.30 4.15
N ALA A 277 -19.31 -21.31 3.42
CA ALA A 277 -19.35 -20.89 2.03
C ALA A 277 -19.14 -19.38 1.91
N TYR A 278 -19.84 -18.61 2.75
CA TYR A 278 -19.62 -17.16 2.85
C TYR A 278 -18.19 -16.84 3.30
N PHE A 279 -17.66 -17.55 4.29
CA PHE A 279 -16.25 -17.43 4.70
C PHE A 279 -15.28 -17.64 3.53
N SER A 280 -15.45 -18.73 2.78
CA SER A 280 -14.59 -19.04 1.64
C SER A 280 -14.65 -17.97 0.55
N GLU A 281 -15.84 -17.41 0.28
CA GLU A 281 -16.02 -16.31 -0.67
C GLU A 281 -15.29 -15.04 -0.21
N VAL A 282 -15.52 -14.62 1.04
CA VAL A 282 -14.91 -13.40 1.60
C VAL A 282 -13.40 -13.56 1.66
N PHE A 283 -12.90 -14.71 2.11
CA PHE A 283 -11.47 -14.98 2.15
C PHE A 283 -10.84 -14.93 0.76
N ALA A 284 -11.46 -15.57 -0.26
CA ALA A 284 -10.93 -15.55 -1.61
C ALA A 284 -10.86 -14.12 -2.20
N ARG A 285 -11.88 -13.29 -1.93
CA ARG A 285 -11.91 -11.87 -2.35
C ARG A 285 -10.87 -11.04 -1.58
N ALA A 286 -10.75 -11.24 -0.27
CA ALA A 286 -9.77 -10.53 0.57
C ALA A 286 -8.33 -10.94 0.24
N TRP A 287 -8.06 -12.21 -0.05
CA TRP A 287 -6.76 -12.69 -0.53
C TRP A 287 -6.39 -12.06 -1.87
N PHE A 288 -7.33 -11.97 -2.81
CA PHE A 288 -7.11 -11.29 -4.08
C PHE A 288 -6.79 -9.80 -3.88
N LYS A 289 -7.57 -9.09 -3.04
CA LYS A 289 -7.30 -7.70 -2.67
C LYS A 289 -5.92 -7.55 -2.02
N LEU A 290 -5.59 -8.36 -1.01
CA LEU A 290 -4.31 -8.34 -0.31
C LEU A 290 -3.13 -8.40 -1.29
N THR A 291 -3.25 -9.31 -2.24
CA THR A 291 -2.18 -9.61 -3.17
C THR A 291 -2.13 -8.67 -4.38
N HIS A 292 -3.18 -7.89 -4.66
CA HIS A 292 -3.27 -7.05 -5.87
C HIS A 292 -3.53 -5.55 -5.60
N ARG A 293 -3.70 -5.14 -4.33
CA ARG A 293 -4.01 -3.74 -3.96
C ARG A 293 -2.97 -2.71 -4.40
N ASP A 294 -1.73 -3.14 -4.64
CA ASP A 294 -0.59 -2.32 -5.07
C ASP A 294 -0.35 -2.38 -6.60
N MET A 295 -1.15 -3.14 -7.33
CA MET A 295 -1.04 -3.22 -8.79
C MET A 295 -1.68 -2.03 -9.52
N GLY A 296 -2.42 -1.18 -8.82
CA GLY A 296 -3.13 -0.05 -9.41
C GLY A 296 -4.28 -0.44 -10.34
N PRO A 297 -4.52 0.33 -11.42
CA PRO A 297 -5.65 0.11 -12.30
C PRO A 297 -5.62 -1.27 -12.97
N LYS A 298 -6.81 -1.85 -13.18
CA LYS A 298 -6.99 -3.15 -13.85
C LYS A 298 -6.38 -3.22 -15.26
N ALA A 299 -6.12 -2.09 -15.90
CA ALA A 299 -5.36 -2.02 -17.16
C ALA A 299 -3.92 -2.57 -17.07
N ARG A 300 -3.36 -2.70 -15.85
CA ARG A 300 -2.06 -3.30 -15.57
C ARG A 300 -2.12 -4.81 -15.32
N TYR A 301 -3.31 -5.41 -15.33
CA TYR A 301 -3.52 -6.80 -14.96
C TYR A 301 -3.42 -7.66 -16.23
N PHE A 302 -2.57 -8.68 -16.20
CA PHE A 302 -2.34 -9.57 -17.34
C PHE A 302 -2.59 -11.03 -16.95
N GLY A 303 -3.06 -11.83 -17.90
CA GLY A 303 -3.22 -13.27 -17.74
C GLY A 303 -4.65 -13.76 -17.89
N PRO A 304 -4.85 -15.09 -17.95
CA PRO A 304 -6.16 -15.69 -18.20
C PRO A 304 -7.10 -15.66 -17.00
N ASP A 305 -6.56 -15.55 -15.77
CA ASP A 305 -7.31 -15.69 -14.52
C ASP A 305 -7.67 -14.33 -13.88
N VAL A 306 -7.56 -13.24 -14.64
CA VAL A 306 -7.94 -11.90 -14.19
C VAL A 306 -9.47 -11.87 -13.99
N PRO A 307 -9.98 -11.55 -12.79
CA PRO A 307 -11.42 -11.48 -12.55
C PRO A 307 -12.11 -10.47 -13.47
N ALA A 308 -13.27 -10.86 -14.02
CA ALA A 308 -14.06 -10.00 -14.88
C ALA A 308 -14.70 -8.83 -14.12
N GLU A 309 -15.06 -9.02 -12.85
CA GLU A 309 -15.63 -7.99 -11.97
C GLU A 309 -14.63 -6.84 -11.75
N ASP A 310 -15.13 -5.60 -11.78
CA ASP A 310 -14.37 -4.43 -11.36
C ASP A 310 -14.62 -4.19 -9.88
N LEU A 311 -13.58 -4.35 -9.06
CA LEU A 311 -13.68 -4.18 -7.62
C LEU A 311 -13.47 -2.72 -7.26
N ILE A 312 -14.24 -2.20 -6.31
CA ILE A 312 -14.23 -0.78 -5.96
C ILE A 312 -12.84 -0.27 -5.54
N TRP A 313 -12.05 -1.09 -4.86
CA TRP A 313 -10.69 -0.76 -4.40
C TRP A 313 -9.67 -0.66 -5.55
N GLN A 314 -10.01 -1.09 -6.77
CA GLN A 314 -9.17 -0.92 -7.97
C GLN A 314 -9.31 0.48 -8.59
N ASP A 315 -10.11 1.35 -7.97
CA ASP A 315 -10.44 2.70 -8.46
C ASP A 315 -10.88 2.69 -9.94
N PRO A 316 -11.88 1.86 -10.34
CA PRO A 316 -12.18 1.58 -11.74
C PRO A 316 -12.51 2.84 -12.55
N VAL A 317 -12.08 2.85 -13.82
CA VAL A 317 -12.29 3.97 -14.75
C VAL A 317 -12.78 3.41 -16.08
N PRO A 318 -13.93 3.88 -16.62
CA PRO A 318 -14.38 3.48 -17.95
C PRO A 318 -13.41 4.00 -19.03
N ALA A 319 -13.40 3.40 -20.23
CA ALA A 319 -12.59 3.94 -21.32
C ALA A 319 -13.15 5.28 -21.83
N GLY A 320 -12.26 6.25 -22.11
CA GLY A 320 -12.63 7.51 -22.73
C GLY A 320 -12.82 7.41 -24.24
N ASN A 321 -13.62 8.31 -24.81
CA ASN A 321 -13.70 8.47 -26.26
C ASN A 321 -12.38 9.03 -26.81
N THR A 322 -11.77 8.36 -27.78
CA THR A 322 -10.56 8.83 -28.47
C THR A 322 -10.85 9.54 -29.80
N ALA A 323 -12.09 9.50 -30.28
CA ALA A 323 -12.51 10.03 -31.57
C ALA A 323 -13.15 11.42 -31.42
N TYR A 324 -12.36 12.41 -31.04
CA TYR A 324 -12.75 13.82 -31.01
C TYR A 324 -11.65 14.71 -31.58
N ASP A 325 -12.01 15.94 -31.99
CA ASP A 325 -11.06 16.90 -32.56
C ASP A 325 -10.29 17.63 -31.45
N ILE A 326 -9.05 17.20 -31.20
CA ILE A 326 -8.16 17.78 -30.18
C ILE A 326 -7.91 19.28 -30.45
N ALA A 327 -7.73 19.68 -31.70
CA ALA A 327 -7.44 21.08 -32.04
C ALA A 327 -8.67 21.96 -31.76
N ALA A 328 -9.87 21.48 -32.08
CA ALA A 328 -11.10 22.17 -31.75
C ALA A 328 -11.31 22.32 -30.23
N VAL A 329 -10.99 21.29 -29.43
CA VAL A 329 -11.05 21.39 -27.96
C VAL A 329 -10.03 22.41 -27.44
N LYS A 330 -8.77 22.36 -27.89
CA LYS A 330 -7.74 23.34 -27.52
C LYS A 330 -8.18 24.78 -27.83
N ALA A 331 -8.76 25.01 -29.02
CA ALA A 331 -9.24 26.33 -29.42
C ALA A 331 -10.37 26.85 -28.51
N ARG A 332 -11.31 25.98 -28.11
CA ARG A 332 -12.38 26.32 -27.16
C ARG A 332 -11.84 26.65 -25.77
N ILE A 333 -10.87 25.88 -25.27
CA ILE A 333 -10.19 26.14 -23.99
C ILE A 333 -9.49 27.50 -24.05
N ALA A 334 -8.71 27.77 -25.11
CA ALA A 334 -8.01 29.04 -25.27
C ALA A 334 -8.95 30.25 -25.34
N ALA A 335 -10.15 30.07 -25.91
CA ALA A 335 -11.17 31.11 -25.99
C ALA A 335 -12.00 31.27 -24.69
N ALA A 336 -11.84 30.39 -23.70
CA ALA A 336 -12.67 30.38 -22.49
C ALA A 336 -12.31 31.46 -21.46
N GLY A 337 -11.21 32.19 -21.65
CA GLY A 337 -10.79 33.28 -20.76
C GLY A 337 -10.24 32.81 -19.41
N LEU A 338 -9.87 31.54 -19.28
CA LEU A 338 -9.17 31.01 -18.11
C LEU A 338 -7.72 31.52 -18.10
N SER A 339 -7.16 31.80 -16.92
CA SER A 339 -5.76 32.19 -16.79
C SER A 339 -4.84 30.98 -17.00
N VAL A 340 -3.57 31.24 -17.38
CA VAL A 340 -2.52 30.21 -17.43
C VAL A 340 -2.42 29.46 -16.10
N GLY A 341 -2.40 30.21 -14.98
CA GLY A 341 -2.33 29.63 -13.63
C GLY A 341 -3.52 28.71 -13.32
N ASP A 342 -4.75 29.10 -13.64
CA ASP A 342 -5.95 28.27 -13.41
C ASP A 342 -5.90 26.98 -14.22
N MET A 343 -5.51 27.06 -15.50
CA MET A 343 -5.44 25.90 -16.39
C MET A 343 -4.36 24.92 -15.93
N VAL A 344 -3.15 25.41 -15.64
CA VAL A 344 -2.03 24.57 -15.20
C VAL A 344 -2.27 24.00 -13.81
N ALA A 345 -2.74 24.81 -12.85
CA ALA A 345 -2.98 24.33 -11.49
C ALA A 345 -4.10 23.30 -11.43
N THR A 346 -5.18 23.44 -12.23
CA THR A 346 -6.25 22.44 -12.27
C THR A 346 -5.76 21.11 -12.87
N ALA A 347 -4.96 21.15 -13.93
CA ALA A 347 -4.35 19.95 -14.50
C ALA A 347 -3.37 19.29 -13.52
N TRP A 348 -2.54 20.09 -12.86
CA TRP A 348 -1.62 19.64 -11.83
C TRP A 348 -2.35 19.00 -10.65
N ASP A 349 -3.36 19.65 -10.09
CA ASP A 349 -4.14 19.14 -8.97
C ASP A 349 -4.82 17.81 -9.30
N SER A 350 -5.24 17.63 -10.56
CA SER A 350 -5.80 16.36 -11.02
C SER A 350 -4.75 15.27 -11.16
N ALA A 351 -3.55 15.59 -11.65
CA ALA A 351 -2.50 14.61 -11.93
C ALA A 351 -1.67 14.25 -10.69
N ARG A 352 -1.44 15.21 -9.78
CA ARG A 352 -0.54 15.08 -8.62
C ARG A 352 -1.01 14.06 -7.59
N THR A 353 -2.21 13.52 -7.68
CA THR A 353 -2.65 12.45 -6.77
C THR A 353 -1.99 11.12 -7.10
N PHE A 354 -1.39 10.96 -8.29
CA PHE A 354 -0.71 9.73 -8.69
C PHE A 354 0.43 9.40 -7.73
N ARG A 355 0.57 8.14 -7.31
CA ARG A 355 1.77 7.66 -6.63
C ARG A 355 2.22 6.32 -7.19
N GLY A 356 3.51 6.19 -7.49
CA GLY A 356 4.11 5.00 -8.08
C GLY A 356 4.24 3.81 -7.11
N SER A 357 4.02 4.03 -5.81
CA SER A 357 4.09 3.00 -4.78
C SER A 357 2.96 1.96 -4.88
N ASP A 358 1.74 2.39 -5.25
CA ASP A 358 0.59 1.51 -5.46
C ASP A 358 -0.18 1.82 -6.76
N TYR A 359 0.35 2.74 -7.57
CA TYR A 359 -0.22 3.21 -8.83
C TYR A 359 -1.63 3.79 -8.73
N ARG A 360 -2.07 4.21 -7.53
CA ARG A 360 -3.34 4.91 -7.34
C ARG A 360 -3.24 6.39 -7.73
N GLY A 361 -4.41 7.02 -7.90
CA GLY A 361 -4.55 8.44 -8.22
C GLY A 361 -4.24 8.76 -9.68
N GLY A 362 -3.94 10.03 -9.95
CA GLY A 362 -3.69 10.57 -11.28
C GLY A 362 -4.93 11.16 -11.94
N ALA A 363 -4.74 11.72 -13.14
CA ALA A 363 -5.77 12.48 -13.84
C ALA A 363 -6.86 11.63 -14.52
N ASN A 364 -6.60 10.33 -14.77
CA ASN A 364 -7.60 9.45 -15.37
C ASN A 364 -8.78 9.24 -14.41
N GLY A 365 -10.00 9.27 -14.93
CA GLY A 365 -11.24 9.21 -14.14
C GLY A 365 -11.80 10.58 -13.74
N ALA A 366 -11.03 11.67 -13.89
CA ALA A 366 -11.42 13.02 -13.47
C ALA A 366 -11.99 13.05 -12.04
N ARG A 367 -11.43 12.24 -11.13
CA ARG A 367 -11.93 12.15 -9.75
C ARG A 367 -11.81 13.46 -8.97
N ILE A 368 -10.99 14.40 -9.46
CA ILE A 368 -10.93 15.76 -8.94
C ILE A 368 -12.29 16.47 -8.91
N ARG A 369 -13.25 16.10 -9.77
CA ARG A 369 -14.61 16.67 -9.76
C ARG A 369 -15.57 15.97 -8.79
N LEU A 370 -15.16 14.86 -8.18
CA LEU A 370 -15.96 14.00 -7.32
C LEU A 370 -15.58 14.21 -5.85
N ALA A 371 -16.43 13.74 -4.93
CA ALA A 371 -16.04 13.63 -3.54
C ALA A 371 -15.01 12.49 -3.37
N PRO A 372 -13.95 12.68 -2.55
CA PRO A 372 -13.71 13.86 -1.71
C PRO A 372 -12.86 14.96 -2.37
N GLN A 373 -12.21 14.67 -3.51
CA GLN A 373 -11.16 15.54 -4.08
C GLN A 373 -11.61 16.96 -4.39
N LYS A 374 -12.87 17.14 -4.81
CA LYS A 374 -13.43 18.45 -5.15
C LYS A 374 -13.48 19.41 -3.95
N ASP A 375 -13.48 18.88 -2.73
CA ASP A 375 -13.59 19.64 -1.48
C ASP A 375 -12.27 19.74 -0.72
N TRP A 376 -11.19 19.11 -1.21
CA TRP A 376 -9.88 19.20 -0.58
C TRP A 376 -9.36 20.64 -0.60
N GLU A 377 -8.92 21.11 0.57
CA GLU A 377 -8.42 22.47 0.74
C GLU A 377 -7.31 22.77 -0.26
N GLY A 378 -6.33 21.87 -0.39
CA GLY A 378 -5.21 22.00 -1.31
C GLY A 378 -5.62 22.12 -2.79
N ASN A 379 -6.84 21.77 -3.18
CA ASN A 379 -7.35 21.88 -4.56
C ASN A 379 -8.08 23.21 -4.83
N GLU A 380 -8.21 24.10 -3.84
CA GLU A 380 -8.91 25.38 -3.94
C GLU A 380 -10.34 25.24 -4.51
N PRO A 381 -11.30 24.67 -3.75
CA PRO A 381 -12.61 24.24 -4.26
C PRO A 381 -13.36 25.31 -5.07
N VAL A 382 -13.25 26.59 -4.71
CA VAL A 382 -13.87 27.71 -5.44
C VAL A 382 -13.24 27.93 -6.82
N ARG A 383 -11.91 27.91 -6.91
CA ARG A 383 -11.17 28.01 -8.19
C ARG A 383 -11.48 26.78 -9.05
N LEU A 384 -11.38 25.59 -8.44
CA LEU A 384 -11.61 24.33 -9.10
C LEU A 384 -13.04 24.25 -9.69
N ALA A 385 -14.07 24.57 -8.92
CA ALA A 385 -15.46 24.55 -9.39
C ALA A 385 -15.70 25.50 -10.58
N ARG A 386 -15.10 26.70 -10.55
CA ARG A 386 -15.16 27.65 -11.66
C ARG A 386 -14.55 27.08 -12.95
N VAL A 387 -13.36 26.48 -12.85
CA VAL A 387 -12.66 25.91 -14.01
C VAL A 387 -13.39 24.67 -14.54
N LEU A 388 -13.84 23.78 -13.64
CA LEU A 388 -14.57 22.57 -14.02
C LEU A 388 -15.88 22.89 -14.73
N ALA A 389 -16.64 23.91 -14.31
CA ALA A 389 -17.86 24.32 -15.01
C ALA A 389 -17.62 24.67 -16.50
N VAL A 390 -16.45 25.23 -16.82
CA VAL A 390 -16.04 25.51 -18.21
C VAL A 390 -15.66 24.21 -18.93
N TYR A 391 -14.82 23.39 -18.30
CA TYR A 391 -14.34 22.14 -18.90
C TYR A 391 -15.45 21.11 -19.13
N GLU A 392 -16.42 21.00 -18.23
CA GLU A 392 -17.59 20.13 -18.37
C GLU A 392 -18.44 20.53 -19.58
N LYS A 393 -18.62 21.83 -19.81
CA LYS A 393 -19.32 22.32 -21.01
C LYS A 393 -18.55 21.98 -22.29
N ILE A 394 -17.23 22.17 -22.29
CA ILE A 394 -16.39 21.85 -23.45
C ILE A 394 -16.41 20.33 -23.73
N ALA A 395 -16.30 19.50 -22.69
CA ALA A 395 -16.40 18.05 -22.79
C ALA A 395 -17.74 17.63 -23.42
N ALA A 396 -18.86 18.15 -22.89
CA ALA A 396 -20.20 17.87 -23.40
C ALA A 396 -20.38 18.27 -24.88
N ASP A 397 -19.86 19.44 -25.28
CA ASP A 397 -19.98 19.94 -26.65
C ASP A 397 -19.12 19.19 -27.68
N THR A 398 -18.07 18.50 -27.23
CA THR A 398 -17.04 17.91 -28.11
C THR A 398 -17.00 16.39 -28.07
N GLY A 399 -17.61 15.77 -27.05
CA GLY A 399 -17.55 14.33 -26.83
C GLY A 399 -16.21 13.84 -26.29
N ALA A 400 -15.31 14.74 -25.88
CA ALA A 400 -14.13 14.41 -25.09
C ALA A 400 -14.54 14.15 -23.63
N SER A 401 -13.78 13.33 -22.90
CA SER A 401 -13.98 13.20 -21.45
C SER A 401 -13.55 14.45 -20.71
N ILE A 402 -14.13 14.67 -19.52
CA ILE A 402 -13.71 15.77 -18.64
C ILE A 402 -12.25 15.57 -18.23
N ALA A 403 -11.82 14.32 -17.98
CA ALA A 403 -10.44 13.98 -17.67
C ALA A 403 -9.46 14.44 -18.76
N ASP A 404 -9.77 14.19 -20.02
CA ASP A 404 -8.94 14.64 -21.14
C ASP A 404 -8.97 16.17 -21.30
N VAL A 405 -10.14 16.81 -21.11
CA VAL A 405 -10.26 18.27 -21.19
C VAL A 405 -9.47 18.97 -20.08
N ILE A 406 -9.42 18.42 -18.86
CA ILE A 406 -8.60 18.94 -17.76
C ILE A 406 -7.12 18.93 -18.15
N VAL A 407 -6.61 17.79 -18.62
CA VAL A 407 -5.20 17.66 -19.02
C VAL A 407 -4.88 18.55 -20.21
N LEU A 408 -5.74 18.55 -21.23
CA LEU A 408 -5.59 19.40 -22.41
C LEU A 408 -5.66 20.89 -22.05
N GLY A 409 -6.42 21.24 -21.02
CA GLY A 409 -6.42 22.56 -20.39
C GLY A 409 -5.03 22.98 -19.91
N GLY A 410 -4.38 22.13 -19.12
CA GLY A 410 -3.00 22.33 -18.69
C GLY A 410 -2.03 22.49 -19.87
N ASN A 411 -2.15 21.65 -20.91
CA ASN A 411 -1.35 21.77 -22.12
C ASN A 411 -1.53 23.14 -22.81
N VAL A 412 -2.78 23.61 -22.97
CA VAL A 412 -3.06 24.93 -23.55
C VAL A 412 -2.46 26.05 -22.70
N GLY A 413 -2.56 25.95 -21.37
CA GLY A 413 -1.93 26.90 -20.45
C GLY A 413 -0.41 26.96 -20.63
N LEU A 414 0.25 25.80 -20.76
CA LEU A 414 1.69 25.74 -21.04
C LEU A 414 2.06 26.30 -22.42
N GLU A 415 1.31 25.96 -23.47
CA GLU A 415 1.54 26.49 -24.83
C GLU A 415 1.41 28.02 -24.88
N GLN A 416 0.42 28.58 -24.16
CA GLN A 416 0.29 30.03 -23.99
C GLN A 416 1.48 30.65 -23.23
N ALA A 417 1.95 29.99 -22.18
CA ALA A 417 3.08 30.46 -21.39
C ALA A 417 4.41 30.42 -22.15
N ILE A 418 4.64 29.36 -22.92
CA ILE A 418 5.78 29.20 -23.84
C ILE A 418 5.76 30.32 -24.88
N LYS A 419 4.59 30.61 -25.44
CA LYS A 419 4.40 31.72 -26.40
C LYS A 419 4.66 33.08 -25.78
N ALA A 420 4.21 33.32 -24.56
CA ALA A 420 4.50 34.54 -23.81
C ALA A 420 6.00 34.73 -23.53
N ALA A 421 6.77 33.63 -23.44
CA ALA A 421 8.23 33.65 -23.35
C ALA A 421 8.96 33.81 -24.70
N GLY A 422 8.23 33.89 -25.82
CA GLY A 422 8.78 34.09 -27.16
C GLY A 422 9.12 32.80 -27.93
N PHE A 423 8.65 31.65 -27.45
CA PHE A 423 8.85 30.35 -28.10
C PHE A 423 7.55 29.81 -28.71
N ASN A 424 7.64 28.81 -29.59
CA ASN A 424 6.48 28.14 -30.16
C ASN A 424 6.73 26.62 -30.15
N VAL A 425 6.25 25.95 -29.11
CA VAL A 425 6.45 24.52 -28.87
C VAL A 425 5.11 23.89 -28.54
N ASP A 426 4.77 22.82 -29.24
CA ASP A 426 3.57 22.03 -28.97
C ASP A 426 3.80 21.11 -27.76
N VAL A 427 2.83 21.03 -26.86
CA VAL A 427 2.90 20.14 -25.69
C VAL A 427 2.19 18.82 -26.03
N PRO A 428 2.89 17.67 -25.95
CA PRO A 428 2.32 16.36 -26.30
C PRO A 428 1.06 16.03 -25.50
N PHE A 429 0.10 15.41 -26.17
CA PHE A 429 -1.17 14.99 -25.57
C PHE A 429 -1.61 13.63 -26.13
N ALA A 430 -2.10 12.76 -25.25
CA ALA A 430 -2.68 11.48 -25.61
C ALA A 430 -4.12 11.41 -25.05
N PRO A 431 -5.15 11.23 -25.92
CA PRO A 431 -6.54 11.08 -25.50
C PRO A 431 -6.82 9.67 -24.97
N GLY A 432 -7.99 9.47 -24.37
CA GLY A 432 -8.53 8.17 -23.97
C GLY A 432 -8.79 8.05 -22.47
N ARG A 433 -8.55 9.10 -21.67
CA ARG A 433 -8.94 9.09 -20.25
C ARG A 433 -10.45 9.00 -20.15
N GLY A 434 -10.96 8.22 -19.22
CA GLY A 434 -12.39 8.16 -18.93
C GLY A 434 -12.78 9.06 -17.77
N ASP A 435 -14.09 9.16 -17.56
CA ASP A 435 -14.69 9.85 -16.43
C ASP A 435 -15.30 8.80 -15.48
N ALA A 436 -14.67 8.61 -14.31
CA ALA A 436 -15.19 7.73 -13.27
C ALA A 436 -16.46 8.31 -12.65
N THR A 437 -17.27 7.46 -12.03
CA THR A 437 -18.49 7.88 -11.31
C THR A 437 -18.26 7.92 -9.80
N GLN A 438 -19.15 8.59 -9.07
CA GLN A 438 -19.12 8.56 -7.60
C GLN A 438 -19.33 7.14 -7.05
N ALA A 439 -20.16 6.33 -7.69
CA ALA A 439 -20.37 4.93 -7.31
C ALA A 439 -19.14 4.04 -7.53
N GLN A 440 -18.23 4.45 -8.42
CA GLN A 440 -16.93 3.81 -8.67
C GLN A 440 -15.80 4.44 -7.85
N THR A 441 -16.11 5.25 -6.84
CA THR A 441 -15.14 5.96 -6.02
C THR A 441 -15.45 5.74 -4.55
N ASP A 442 -14.65 4.90 -3.90
CA ASP A 442 -14.67 4.73 -2.45
C ASP A 442 -14.04 5.96 -1.79
N VAL A 443 -14.89 6.81 -1.21
CA VAL A 443 -14.50 8.10 -0.64
C VAL A 443 -13.45 7.95 0.45
N GLU A 444 -13.63 6.98 1.36
CA GLU A 444 -12.72 6.75 2.50
C GLU A 444 -11.35 6.30 1.98
N SER A 445 -11.33 5.43 0.98
CA SER A 445 -10.07 4.97 0.37
C SER A 445 -9.27 6.11 -0.29
N PHE A 446 -9.91 7.20 -0.71
CA PHE A 446 -9.24 8.33 -1.36
C PHE A 446 -8.65 9.33 -0.37
N GLU A 447 -9.01 9.28 0.92
CA GLU A 447 -8.49 10.21 1.93
C GLU A 447 -6.96 10.15 2.05
N VAL A 448 -6.36 8.97 1.88
CA VAL A 448 -4.89 8.78 1.89
C VAL A 448 -4.17 9.42 0.69
N LEU A 449 -4.92 9.91 -0.30
CA LEU A 449 -4.40 10.65 -1.45
C LEU A 449 -4.57 12.16 -1.31
N GLU A 450 -5.17 12.65 -0.22
CA GLU A 450 -5.29 14.08 0.04
C GLU A 450 -3.88 14.71 0.14
N PRO A 451 -3.57 15.74 -0.66
CA PRO A 451 -2.30 16.44 -0.55
C PRO A 451 -2.27 17.31 0.71
N LEU A 452 -1.76 16.72 1.80
CA LEU A 452 -1.45 17.43 3.05
C LEU A 452 -0.35 18.48 2.88
N HIS A 453 0.45 18.31 1.83
CA HIS A 453 1.50 19.22 1.38
C HIS A 453 1.64 19.08 -0.14
N ASP A 454 2.13 20.14 -0.78
CA ASP A 454 2.57 20.12 -2.17
C ASP A 454 3.56 21.26 -2.42
N GLY A 455 4.86 20.98 -2.33
CA GLY A 455 5.91 21.96 -2.59
C GLY A 455 5.86 22.51 -4.02
N PHE A 456 5.33 21.76 -4.99
CA PHE A 456 5.17 22.25 -6.37
C PHE A 456 4.17 23.41 -6.47
N ARG A 457 3.17 23.45 -5.59
CA ARG A 457 2.23 24.57 -5.44
C ARG A 457 2.49 25.44 -4.21
N ASN A 458 3.62 25.27 -3.55
CA ASN A 458 3.98 25.98 -2.33
C ASN A 458 2.87 25.90 -1.25
N TRP A 459 2.33 24.70 -1.07
CA TRP A 459 1.19 24.42 -0.22
C TRP A 459 1.58 23.51 0.94
N GLN A 460 1.11 23.85 2.13
CA GLN A 460 1.18 22.99 3.30
C GLN A 460 -0.08 23.22 4.13
N LYS A 461 -0.81 22.15 4.49
CA LYS A 461 -2.10 22.25 5.17
C LYS A 461 -1.96 22.69 6.63
N LYS A 462 -0.86 22.28 7.28
CA LYS A 462 -0.56 22.54 8.70
C LYS A 462 0.96 22.55 8.89
N ASP A 463 1.40 22.95 10.08
CA ASP A 463 2.77 22.72 10.50
C ASP A 463 3.00 21.24 10.81
N TYR A 464 4.02 20.65 10.17
CA TYR A 464 4.45 19.27 10.42
C TYR A 464 5.81 19.25 11.13
N VAL A 465 6.15 18.10 11.72
CA VAL A 465 7.47 17.86 12.33
C VAL A 465 8.54 17.67 11.26
N VAL A 466 8.18 17.02 10.14
CA VAL A 466 9.01 16.82 8.95
C VAL A 466 9.16 18.14 8.18
N GLN A 467 10.36 18.43 7.66
CA GLN A 467 10.61 19.69 6.96
C GLN A 467 9.90 19.76 5.59
N PRO A 468 9.48 20.94 5.12
CA PRO A 468 8.82 21.10 3.82
C PRO A 468 9.59 20.53 2.63
N GLU A 469 10.92 20.62 2.63
CA GLU A 469 11.79 20.07 1.57
C GLU A 469 11.89 18.55 1.57
N GLU A 470 11.81 17.90 2.74
CA GLU A 470 11.77 16.44 2.86
C GLU A 470 10.43 15.91 2.36
N MET A 471 9.35 16.60 2.74
CA MET A 471 8.01 16.41 2.22
C MET A 471 7.96 16.56 0.69
N LEU A 472 8.57 17.61 0.12
CA LEU A 472 8.69 17.76 -1.34
C LEU A 472 9.45 16.58 -1.98
N LEU A 473 10.54 16.12 -1.36
CA LEU A 473 11.31 14.98 -1.87
C LEU A 473 10.48 13.69 -1.87
N ASP A 474 9.74 13.42 -0.80
CA ASP A 474 8.80 12.29 -0.70
C ASP A 474 7.73 12.36 -1.82
N ARG A 475 7.09 13.53 -1.96
CA ARG A 475 6.12 13.78 -3.03
C ARG A 475 6.69 13.58 -4.43
N ALA A 476 7.93 14.01 -4.67
CA ALA A 476 8.63 13.85 -5.94
C ALA A 476 8.97 12.38 -6.23
N GLN A 477 9.40 11.64 -5.20
CA GLN A 477 9.65 10.20 -5.29
C GLN A 477 8.37 9.46 -5.68
N LEU A 478 7.24 9.77 -5.01
CA LEU A 478 5.95 9.14 -5.31
C LEU A 478 5.49 9.44 -6.74
N LEU A 479 5.82 10.61 -7.29
CA LEU A 479 5.55 10.95 -8.70
C LEU A 479 6.48 10.25 -9.70
N GLY A 480 7.53 9.58 -9.23
CA GLY A 480 8.57 8.99 -10.08
C GLY A 480 9.52 10.01 -10.69
N LEU A 481 9.61 11.21 -10.10
CA LEU A 481 10.47 12.28 -10.62
C LEU A 481 11.91 12.09 -10.18
N THR A 482 12.83 12.34 -11.11
CA THR A 482 14.24 12.56 -10.80
C THR A 482 14.45 13.94 -10.16
N ALA A 483 15.57 14.14 -9.47
CA ALA A 483 15.92 15.45 -8.91
C ALA A 483 15.99 16.58 -9.95
N PRO A 484 16.52 16.38 -11.18
CA PRO A 484 16.43 17.38 -12.25
C PRO A 484 14.99 17.70 -12.65
N GLU A 485 14.12 16.69 -12.81
CA GLU A 485 12.70 16.90 -13.16
C GLU A 485 11.96 17.66 -12.06
N MET A 486 12.15 17.28 -10.80
CA MET A 486 11.63 18.03 -9.65
C MET A 486 12.07 19.49 -9.68
N THR A 487 13.36 19.74 -9.98
CA THR A 487 13.95 21.08 -10.00
C THR A 487 13.32 21.95 -11.09
N VAL A 488 13.30 21.48 -12.35
CA VAL A 488 12.73 22.25 -13.48
C VAL A 488 11.23 22.48 -13.29
N LEU A 489 10.53 21.50 -12.69
CA LEU A 489 9.10 21.60 -12.42
C LEU A 489 8.82 22.66 -11.35
N ILE A 490 9.57 22.70 -10.24
CA ILE A 490 9.43 23.75 -9.22
C ILE A 490 9.65 25.13 -9.84
N GLY A 491 10.73 25.33 -10.59
CA GLY A 491 11.04 26.62 -11.18
C GLY A 491 10.00 27.09 -12.19
N GLY A 492 9.52 26.18 -13.05
CA GLY A 492 8.45 26.44 -14.01
C GLY A 492 7.13 26.78 -13.32
N MET A 493 6.69 25.97 -12.35
CA MET A 493 5.43 26.18 -11.62
C MET A 493 5.39 27.55 -10.93
N ARG A 494 6.52 28.00 -10.36
CA ARG A 494 6.59 29.34 -9.74
C ARG A 494 6.33 30.47 -10.74
N VAL A 495 6.99 30.46 -11.89
CA VAL A 495 6.82 31.54 -12.90
C VAL A 495 5.46 31.49 -13.60
N LEU A 496 4.80 30.32 -13.62
CA LEU A 496 3.44 30.16 -14.16
C LEU A 496 2.35 30.71 -13.23
N GLY A 497 2.68 31.04 -11.97
CA GLY A 497 1.72 31.58 -11.01
C GLY A 497 0.75 30.54 -10.47
N THR A 498 1.21 29.32 -10.21
CA THR A 498 0.36 28.18 -9.79
C THR A 498 0.36 27.92 -8.28
N ASN A 499 0.95 28.82 -7.49
CA ASN A 499 0.98 28.69 -6.04
C ASN A 499 -0.44 28.68 -5.44
N TYR A 500 -0.63 27.90 -4.39
CA TYR A 500 -1.86 27.90 -3.61
C TYR A 500 -2.17 29.30 -3.06
N GLY A 501 -3.45 29.69 -3.14
CA GLY A 501 -3.94 30.99 -2.67
C GLY A 501 -3.38 32.18 -3.44
N GLY A 502 -2.73 31.97 -4.59
CA GLY A 502 -2.03 33.02 -5.33
C GLY A 502 -0.80 33.58 -4.61
N SER A 503 -0.21 32.82 -3.68
CA SER A 503 0.97 33.26 -2.92
C SER A 503 2.13 33.67 -3.83
N GLN A 504 2.83 34.73 -3.47
CA GLN A 504 4.00 35.23 -4.21
C GLN A 504 5.32 34.58 -3.77
N HIS A 505 5.29 33.64 -2.82
CA HIS A 505 6.49 32.96 -2.33
C HIS A 505 7.16 32.15 -3.44
N GLY A 506 8.42 32.48 -3.75
CA GLY A 506 9.18 31.83 -4.81
C GLY A 506 8.84 32.31 -6.22
N VAL A 507 7.90 33.24 -6.40
CA VAL A 507 7.53 33.77 -7.73
C VAL A 507 8.54 34.85 -8.14
N PHE A 508 9.75 34.42 -8.47
CA PHE A 508 10.84 35.34 -8.81
C PHE A 508 10.81 35.69 -10.30
N THR A 509 9.81 36.46 -10.72
CA THR A 509 9.67 36.98 -12.09
C THR A 509 8.74 38.20 -12.13
N ASP A 510 8.98 39.12 -13.07
CA ASP A 510 8.07 40.24 -13.39
C ASP A 510 7.10 39.90 -14.53
N ARG A 511 7.15 38.68 -15.06
CA ARG A 511 6.38 38.23 -16.25
C ARG A 511 5.59 36.96 -15.94
N VAL A 512 4.86 36.96 -14.82
CA VAL A 512 4.05 35.80 -14.39
C VAL A 512 3.16 35.30 -15.53
N GLY A 513 3.17 33.99 -15.75
CA GLY A 513 2.47 33.33 -16.85
C GLY A 513 3.31 33.16 -18.11
N ALA A 514 4.53 33.69 -18.18
CA ALA A 514 5.51 33.32 -19.20
C ALA A 514 6.45 32.20 -18.67
N LEU A 515 6.66 31.14 -19.47
CA LEU A 515 7.52 30.03 -19.06
C LEU A 515 9.00 30.36 -19.32
N THR A 516 9.67 30.87 -18.31
CA THR A 516 11.08 31.32 -18.36
C THR A 516 11.91 30.63 -17.28
N ASN A 517 13.23 30.82 -17.31
CA ASN A 517 14.13 30.39 -16.24
C ASN A 517 14.34 31.46 -15.14
N ASP A 518 13.47 32.48 -15.07
CA ASP A 518 13.62 33.63 -14.16
C ASP A 518 13.73 33.18 -12.69
N PHE A 519 13.02 32.11 -12.29
CA PHE A 519 13.15 31.52 -10.95
C PHE A 519 14.61 31.23 -10.59
N PHE A 520 15.33 30.55 -11.47
CA PHE A 520 16.72 30.13 -11.21
C PHE A 520 17.70 31.31 -11.30
N VAL A 521 17.49 32.20 -12.27
CA VAL A 521 18.32 33.41 -12.44
C VAL A 521 18.26 34.25 -11.17
N ASN A 522 17.07 34.52 -10.66
CA ASN A 522 16.88 35.35 -9.48
C ASN A 522 17.26 34.63 -8.17
N LEU A 523 16.96 33.33 -8.05
CA LEU A 523 17.36 32.54 -6.88
C LEU A 523 18.89 32.52 -6.68
N THR A 524 19.65 32.52 -7.78
CA THR A 524 21.11 32.43 -7.77
C THR A 524 21.81 33.79 -7.88
N ASP A 525 21.06 34.90 -7.93
CA ASP A 525 21.62 36.24 -7.99
C ASP A 525 22.12 36.70 -6.60
N MET A 526 23.42 36.97 -6.53
CA MET A 526 24.13 37.43 -5.34
C MET A 526 23.83 38.89 -4.95
N SER A 527 23.05 39.62 -5.76
CA SER A 527 22.52 40.93 -5.39
C SER A 527 21.48 40.84 -4.26
N TYR A 528 20.84 39.68 -4.10
CA TYR A 528 19.87 39.40 -3.04
C TYR A 528 20.53 38.82 -1.78
N SER A 529 19.86 39.04 -0.64
CA SER A 529 20.18 38.35 0.62
C SER A 529 18.91 37.74 1.21
N TRP A 530 18.98 36.47 1.59
CA TRP A 530 17.84 35.73 2.14
C TRP A 530 17.85 35.83 3.66
N LYS A 531 16.76 36.31 4.24
CA LYS A 531 16.61 36.50 5.70
C LYS A 531 15.35 35.79 6.18
N PRO A 532 15.45 34.89 7.16
CA PRO A 532 14.28 34.25 7.76
C PRO A 532 13.33 35.29 8.36
N THR A 533 12.04 35.18 8.04
CA THR A 533 10.98 36.03 8.63
C THR A 533 10.01 35.24 9.52
N GLY A 534 10.22 33.93 9.64
CA GLY A 534 9.33 33.03 10.36
C GLY A 534 9.82 31.59 10.26
N ARG A 535 8.91 30.66 10.58
CA ARG A 535 9.12 29.23 10.37
C ARG A 535 9.09 28.92 8.87
N ASN A 536 9.90 27.93 8.47
CA ASN A 536 9.82 27.31 7.14
C ASN A 536 8.61 26.37 7.08
#